data_AF-A0A7Y6IT66-F1
#
_entry.id   AF-A0A7Y6IT66-F1
#
_cell.length_a   1.000
_cell.length_b   1.000
_cell.length_c   1.000
_cell.angle_alpha   90.00
_cell.angle_beta   90.00
_cell.angle_gamma   90.00
#
_symmetry.space_group_name_H-M   'P 1'
#
loop_
_entity.id
_entity.type
_entity.pdbx_description
1 polymer ?
#
loop_
_entity_poly.entity_id
_entity_poly.type
_entity_poly.pdbx_seq_one_letter_code
_entity_poly.pdbx_strand_id
1 'polypeptide(L)'
;MRGLSTAQADDVRRALRAAERRSGLRFGLFLGPPAGGRRHFAERLHAALGDEAPDAVVVLVDVTGRALEIVTGERARRRLPDGACRLTAMSMATAFGAGDLVGGLLYGIAALGEQAATARR
;
A
#
# COMPACT_ATOMS: atom_id res chain seq x y z
N MET A 1 18.12 5.91 -10.46
CA MET A 1 17.45 6.19 -9.16
C MET A 1 17.93 5.18 -8.14
N ARG A 2 18.31 5.62 -6.94
CA ARG A 2 18.66 4.70 -5.86
C ARG A 2 17.36 4.10 -5.32
N GLY A 3 17.28 2.78 -5.27
CA GLY A 3 16.22 2.10 -4.51
C GLY A 3 16.33 2.42 -3.02
N LEU A 4 15.44 1.84 -2.22
CA LEU A 4 15.49 1.98 -0.77
C LEU A 4 16.86 1.51 -0.25
N SER A 5 17.47 2.27 0.65
CA SER A 5 18.57 1.75 1.46
C SER A 5 18.06 0.62 2.36
N THR A 6 18.97 -0.19 2.91
CA THR A 6 18.60 -1.27 3.85
C THR A 6 17.79 -0.74 5.02
N ALA A 7 18.22 0.38 5.63
CA ALA A 7 17.50 1.00 6.74
C ALA A 7 16.09 1.46 6.33
N GLN A 8 15.96 2.09 5.16
CA GLN A 8 14.66 2.52 4.64
C GLN A 8 13.73 1.33 4.35
N ALA A 9 14.27 0.25 3.80
CA ALA A 9 13.51 -0.99 3.57
C ALA A 9 13.04 -1.60 4.90
N ASP A 10 13.86 -1.57 5.94
CA ASP A 10 13.50 -2.07 7.27
C ASP A 10 12.44 -1.21 7.96
N ASP A 11 12.50 0.11 7.80
CA ASP A 11 11.48 1.03 8.29
C ASP A 11 10.13 0.77 7.61
N VAL A 12 10.13 0.56 6.28
CA VAL A 12 8.92 0.20 5.52
C VAL A 12 8.36 -1.15 5.98
N ARG A 13 9.21 -2.17 6.16
CA ARG A 13 8.78 -3.47 6.71
C ARG A 13 8.19 -3.33 8.11
N ARG A 14 8.75 -2.46 8.96
CA ARG A 14 8.22 -2.18 10.30
C ARG A 14 6.85 -1.50 10.21
N ALA A 15 6.68 -0.55 9.30
CA ALA A 15 5.41 0.13 9.05
C ALA A 15 4.32 -0.85 8.58
N LEU A 16 4.64 -1.76 7.65
CA LEU A 16 3.72 -2.81 7.20
C LEU A 16 3.26 -3.66 8.39
N ARG A 17 4.19 -4.24 9.15
CA ARG A 17 3.84 -5.04 10.34
C ARG A 17 3.03 -4.25 11.38
N ALA A 18 3.28 -2.95 11.54
CA ALA A 18 2.52 -2.10 12.46
C ALA A 18 1.09 -1.85 11.96
N ALA A 19 0.90 -1.59 10.67
CA ALA A 19 -0.41 -1.48 10.04
C ALA A 19 -1.19 -2.79 10.17
N GLU A 20 -0.54 -3.92 9.96
CA GLU A 20 -1.14 -5.24 10.16
C GLU A 20 -1.57 -5.50 11.60
N ARG A 21 -0.72 -5.25 12.60
CA ARG A 21 -1.11 -5.48 14.01
C ARG A 21 -2.29 -4.61 14.43
N ARG A 22 -2.30 -3.36 13.99
CA ARG A 22 -3.31 -2.36 14.35
C ARG A 22 -4.64 -2.61 13.67
N SER A 23 -4.60 -2.90 12.37
CA SER A 23 -5.80 -3.18 11.57
C SER A 23 -6.22 -4.64 11.61
N GLY A 24 -5.36 -5.59 11.97
CA GLY A 24 -5.56 -7.03 11.72
C GLY A 24 -5.93 -7.39 10.27
N LEU A 25 -5.56 -6.55 9.29
CA LEU A 25 -5.54 -6.92 7.87
C LEU A 25 -4.12 -7.35 7.48
N ARG A 26 -3.96 -7.94 6.30
CA ARG A 26 -2.65 -8.21 5.69
C ARG A 26 -2.22 -7.03 4.83
N PHE A 27 -0.93 -6.68 4.86
CA PHE A 27 -0.40 -5.56 4.09
C PHE A 27 0.79 -6.00 3.24
N GLY A 28 0.67 -5.82 1.92
CA GLY A 28 1.74 -6.02 0.95
C GLY A 28 2.17 -4.73 0.28
N LEU A 29 3.46 -4.60 -0.01
CA LEU A 29 4.02 -3.54 -0.83
C LEU A 29 4.83 -4.14 -1.97
N PHE A 30 4.55 -3.71 -3.19
CA PHE A 30 5.41 -3.92 -4.35
C PHE A 30 5.99 -2.58 -4.80
N LEU A 31 7.31 -2.51 -4.89
CA LEU A 31 8.03 -1.33 -5.36
C LEU A 31 8.80 -1.69 -6.63
N GLY A 32 8.35 -1.19 -7.77
CA GLY A 32 8.95 -1.48 -9.08
C GLY A 32 7.97 -1.29 -10.23
N PRO A 33 8.46 -1.39 -11.48
CA PRO A 33 7.60 -1.28 -12.65
C PRO A 33 6.64 -2.48 -12.73
N PRO A 34 5.35 -2.27 -13.06
CA PRO A 34 4.41 -3.36 -13.27
C PRO A 34 4.76 -4.15 -14.54
N ALA A 35 4.55 -5.46 -14.53
CA ALA A 35 4.58 -6.24 -15.77
C ALA A 35 3.25 -6.04 -16.51
N GLY A 36 3.27 -5.20 -17.55
CA GLY A 36 2.09 -4.84 -18.34
C GLY A 36 1.27 -3.73 -17.67
N GLY A 37 -0.06 -3.81 -17.77
CA GLY A 37 -0.95 -2.77 -17.24
C GLY A 37 -0.92 -2.70 -15.71
N ARG A 38 -0.67 -1.51 -15.15
CA ARG A 38 -0.54 -1.27 -13.69
C ARG A 38 -1.66 -1.88 -12.85
N ARG A 39 -2.91 -1.68 -13.27
CA ARG A 39 -4.10 -2.19 -12.56
C ARG A 39 -4.13 -3.71 -12.57
N HIS A 40 -4.02 -4.32 -13.75
CA HIS A 40 -4.02 -5.77 -13.89
C HIS A 40 -2.87 -6.42 -13.10
N PHE A 41 -1.69 -5.80 -13.11
CA PHE A 41 -0.55 -6.31 -12.35
C PHE A 41 -0.77 -6.20 -10.83
N ALA A 42 -1.31 -5.09 -10.34
CA ALA A 42 -1.64 -4.93 -8.93
C ALA A 42 -2.72 -5.93 -8.48
N GLU A 43 -3.75 -6.16 -9.30
CA GLU A 43 -4.79 -7.16 -9.07
C GLU A 43 -4.20 -8.59 -9.03
N ARG A 44 -3.22 -8.90 -9.89
CA ARG A 44 -2.49 -10.18 -9.87
C ARG A 44 -1.64 -10.36 -8.61
N LEU A 45 -0.94 -9.31 -8.17
CA LEU A 45 -0.18 -9.35 -6.91
C LEU A 45 -1.10 -9.65 -5.73
N HIS A 46 -2.29 -9.03 -5.71
CA HIS A 46 -3.31 -9.29 -4.70
C HIS A 46 -3.87 -10.71 -4.81
N ALA A 47 -4.22 -11.18 -6.00
CA ALA A 47 -4.74 -12.53 -6.22
C ALA A 47 -3.74 -13.62 -5.81
N ALA A 48 -2.44 -13.37 -5.95
CA ALA A 48 -1.38 -14.29 -5.54
C ALA A 48 -1.32 -14.55 -4.01
N LEU A 49 -2.04 -13.76 -3.20
CA LEU A 49 -2.15 -13.98 -1.75
C LEU A 49 -3.12 -15.13 -1.38
N GLY A 50 -3.86 -15.69 -2.35
CA GLY A 50 -4.73 -16.84 -2.13
C GLY A 50 -5.79 -16.59 -1.04
N ASP A 51 -5.85 -17.47 -0.05
CA ASP A 51 -6.85 -17.42 1.03
C ASP A 51 -6.75 -16.17 1.91
N GLU A 52 -5.58 -15.51 1.94
CA GLU A 52 -5.37 -14.25 2.66
C GLU A 52 -5.91 -13.03 1.89
N ALA A 53 -6.12 -13.15 0.58
CA ALA A 53 -6.49 -12.04 -0.29
C ALA A 53 -7.74 -11.26 0.17
N PRO A 54 -8.84 -11.89 0.65
CA PRO A 54 -10.01 -11.14 1.09
C PRO A 54 -9.75 -10.16 2.25
N ASP A 55 -8.77 -10.42 3.12
CA ASP A 55 -8.35 -9.55 4.23
C ASP A 55 -7.08 -8.74 3.93
N ALA A 56 -6.63 -8.71 2.68
CA ALA A 56 -5.38 -8.07 2.30
C ALA A 56 -5.56 -6.66 1.71
N VAL A 57 -4.49 -5.88 1.84
CA VAL A 57 -4.28 -4.61 1.14
C VAL A 57 -2.93 -4.69 0.45
N VAL A 58 -2.92 -4.54 -0.88
CA VAL A 58 -1.69 -4.50 -1.67
C VAL A 58 -1.50 -3.09 -2.20
N VAL A 59 -0.33 -2.52 -1.93
CA VAL A 59 0.11 -1.25 -2.49
C VAL A 59 1.16 -1.54 -3.55
N LEU A 60 0.93 -1.07 -4.78
CA LEU A 60 1.93 -1.07 -5.83
C LEU A 60 2.42 0.35 -6.07
N VAL A 61 3.73 0.53 -6.14
CA VAL A 61 4.38 1.80 -6.47
C VAL A 61 5.42 1.59 -7.56
N ASP A 62 5.23 2.29 -8.68
CA ASP A 62 6.26 2.54 -9.69
C ASP A 62 6.61 4.02 -9.69
N VAL A 63 7.79 4.34 -9.17
CA VAL A 63 8.29 5.72 -9.10
C VAL A 63 8.66 6.24 -10.49
N THR A 64 9.16 5.37 -11.37
CA THR A 64 9.59 5.75 -12.72
C THR A 64 8.40 6.00 -13.62
N GLY A 65 7.48 5.04 -13.66
CA GLY A 65 6.23 5.14 -14.43
C GLY A 65 5.14 5.95 -13.75
N ARG A 66 5.42 6.55 -12.58
CA ARG A 66 4.47 7.35 -11.77
C ARG A 66 3.14 6.63 -11.54
N ALA A 67 3.21 5.33 -11.27
CA ALA A 67 2.03 4.52 -10.98
C ALA A 67 1.93 4.23 -9.48
N LEU A 68 0.72 4.42 -8.94
CA LEU A 68 0.35 4.02 -7.60
C LEU A 68 -1.01 3.31 -7.70
N GLU A 69 -1.09 2.10 -7.17
CA GLU A 69 -2.33 1.33 -7.06
C GLU A 69 -2.47 0.84 -5.63
N ILE A 70 -3.70 0.90 -5.10
CA ILE A 70 -4.07 0.31 -3.82
C ILE A 70 -5.20 -0.67 -4.10
N VAL A 71 -4.95 -1.95 -3.90
CA VAL A 71 -5.93 -3.02 -4.09
C VAL A 71 -6.35 -3.52 -2.72
N THR A 72 -7.65 -3.51 -2.45
CA THR A 72 -8.25 -4.01 -1.21
C THR A 72 -9.03 -5.29 -1.48
N GLY A 73 -8.84 -6.28 -0.62
CA GLY A 73 -9.64 -7.49 -0.60
C GLY A 73 -11.10 -7.20 -0.24
N GLU A 74 -11.99 -8.12 -0.56
CA GLU A 74 -13.44 -7.95 -0.34
C GLU A 74 -13.80 -7.59 1.11
N ARG A 75 -13.16 -8.24 2.09
CA ARG A 75 -13.38 -7.99 3.52
C ARG A 75 -12.63 -6.75 3.99
N ALA A 76 -11.41 -6.52 3.47
CA ALA A 76 -10.64 -5.29 3.72
C ALA A 76 -11.37 -4.03 3.25
N ARG A 77 -12.03 -4.07 2.08
CA ARG A 77 -12.76 -2.94 1.47
C ARG A 77 -13.87 -2.37 2.36
N ARG A 78 -14.51 -3.21 3.19
CA ARG A 78 -15.52 -2.73 4.15
C ARG A 78 -14.95 -1.76 5.19
N ARG A 79 -13.65 -1.86 5.46
CA ARG A 79 -12.91 -1.05 6.43
C ARG A 79 -12.06 0.03 5.76
N LEU A 80 -11.72 -0.19 4.50
CA LEU A 80 -10.98 0.72 3.63
C LEU A 80 -11.75 0.95 2.33
N PRO A 81 -12.79 1.80 2.36
CA PRO A 81 -13.55 2.12 1.17
C PRO A 81 -12.70 2.90 0.16
N ASP A 82 -13.03 2.77 -1.13
CA ASP A 82 -12.26 3.34 -2.25
C ASP A 82 -11.96 4.84 -2.08
N GLY A 83 -12.88 5.61 -1.47
CA GLY A 83 -12.68 7.03 -1.18
C GLY A 83 -11.53 7.28 -0.20
N ALA A 84 -11.44 6.50 0.88
CA ALA A 84 -10.37 6.61 1.87
C ALA A 84 -9.01 6.23 1.25
N CYS A 85 -8.97 5.13 0.48
CA CYS A 85 -7.77 4.73 -0.26
C CYS A 85 -7.33 5.81 -1.26
N ARG A 86 -8.28 6.43 -1.98
CA ARG A 86 -7.98 7.48 -2.96
C ARG A 86 -7.36 8.71 -2.31
N LEU A 87 -7.90 9.16 -1.17
CA LEU A 87 -7.33 10.30 -0.42
C LEU A 87 -5.89 9.98 0.02
N THR A 88 -5.67 8.80 0.59
CA THR A 88 -4.33 8.37 1.00
C THR A 88 -3.38 8.29 -0.20
N ALA A 89 -3.84 7.76 -1.34
CA ALA A 89 -3.04 7.69 -2.56
C ALA A 89 -2.65 9.07 -3.10
N MET A 90 -3.53 10.07 -3.02
CA MET A 90 -3.23 11.44 -3.44
C MET A 90 -2.12 12.07 -2.58
N SER A 91 -2.17 11.87 -1.26
CA SER A 91 -1.13 12.33 -0.35
C SER A 91 0.21 11.64 -0.62
N MET A 92 0.20 10.32 -0.86
CA MET A 92 1.40 9.56 -1.25
C MET A 92 1.97 10.08 -2.57
N ALA A 93 1.13 10.27 -3.60
CA ALA A 93 1.55 10.78 -4.89
C ALA A 93 2.15 12.18 -4.79
N THR A 94 1.61 13.04 -3.91
CA THR A 94 2.18 14.36 -3.62
C THR A 94 3.58 14.25 -3.04
N ALA A 95 3.78 13.39 -2.03
CA ALA A 95 5.10 13.15 -1.43
C ALA A 95 6.10 12.61 -2.47
N PHE A 96 5.67 11.67 -3.31
CA PHE A 96 6.51 11.11 -4.38
C PHE A 96 6.89 12.17 -5.42
N GLY A 97 5.95 13.06 -5.78
CA GLY A 97 6.21 14.18 -6.68
C GLY A 97 7.24 15.18 -6.12
N ALA A 98 7.31 15.32 -4.79
CA ALA A 98 8.30 16.12 -4.09
C ALA A 98 9.65 15.40 -3.87
N GLY A 99 9.80 14.16 -4.35
CA GLY A 99 11.03 13.37 -4.20
C GLY A 99 11.13 12.60 -2.88
N ASP A 100 10.09 12.61 -2.05
CA ASP A 100 10.04 11.89 -0.77
C ASP A 100 9.31 10.55 -0.91
N LEU A 101 10.01 9.57 -1.51
CA LEU A 101 9.49 8.21 -1.64
C LEU A 101 9.24 7.56 -0.28
N VAL A 102 10.21 7.67 0.64
CA VAL A 102 10.16 6.92 1.90
C VAL A 102 9.12 7.49 2.84
N GLY A 103 9.07 8.82 3.00
CA GLY A 103 8.04 9.47 3.81
C GLY A 103 6.65 9.22 3.24
N GLY A 104 6.48 9.28 1.91
CA GLY A 104 5.22 8.93 1.26
C GLY A 104 4.77 7.48 1.53
N LEU A 105 5.68 6.50 1.47
CA LEU A 105 5.39 5.09 1.79
C LEU A 105 5.01 4.92 3.26
N LEU A 106 5.81 5.46 4.18
CA LEU A 106 5.58 5.34 5.62
C LEU A 106 4.25 5.98 6.03
N TYR A 107 3.97 7.18 5.53
CA TYR A 107 2.69 7.87 5.73
C TYR A 107 1.53 7.02 5.21
N GLY A 108 1.60 6.56 3.96
CA GLY A 108 0.51 5.84 3.32
C GLY A 108 0.14 4.56 4.05
N ILE A 109 1.14 3.75 4.40
CA ILE A 109 0.95 2.49 5.15
C ILE A 109 0.36 2.77 6.53
N ALA A 110 0.86 3.79 7.23
CA ALA A 110 0.35 4.16 8.55
C ALA A 110 -1.12 4.64 8.48
N ALA A 111 -1.44 5.51 7.52
CA ALA A 111 -2.78 6.06 7.31
C ALA A 111 -3.80 4.97 6.96
N LEU A 112 -3.49 4.08 6.01
CA LEU A 112 -4.34 2.95 5.66
C LEU A 112 -4.58 2.03 6.85
N GLY A 113 -3.53 1.72 7.62
CA GLY A 113 -3.70 0.90 8.82
C GLY A 113 -4.56 1.58 9.90
N GLU A 114 -4.61 2.92 9.96
CA GLU A 114 -5.40 3.66 10.96
C GLU A 114 -6.86 3.63 10.57
N GLN A 115 -7.13 4.04 9.32
CA GLN A 115 -8.46 4.05 8.74
C GLN A 115 -9.12 2.67 8.89
N ALA A 116 -8.38 1.60 8.57
CA ALA A 116 -8.87 0.24 8.74
C ALA A 116 -9.18 -0.09 10.21
N ALA A 117 -8.33 0.34 11.15
CA ALA A 117 -8.50 0.07 12.57
C ALA A 117 -9.67 0.83 13.19
N THR A 118 -9.89 2.10 12.80
CA THR A 118 -11.05 2.88 13.25
C THR A 118 -12.36 2.22 12.85
N ALA A 119 -12.46 1.71 11.60
CA ALA A 119 -13.66 1.03 11.10
C ALA A 119 -13.93 -0.35 11.72
N ARG A 120 -13.06 -0.86 12.60
CA ARG A 120 -13.31 -2.10 13.37
C ARG A 120 -14.10 -1.84 14.66
N ARG A 121 -14.05 -0.61 15.18
CA ARG A 121 -14.74 -0.21 16.42
C ARG A 121 -16.21 0.05 16.14
#